data_AF-A0A9R0Q024-F1
#
_entry.id   AF-A0A9R0Q024-F1
#
_cell.length_a   1.000
_cell.length_b   1.000
_cell.length_c   1.000
_cell.angle_alpha   90.00
_cell.angle_beta   90.00
_cell.angle_gamma   90.00
#
_symmetry.space_group_name_H-M   'P 1'
#
loop_
_entity.id
_entity.type
_entity.pdbx_description
1 polymer ?
#
loop_
_entity_poly.entity_id
_entity_poly.type
_entity_poly.pdbx_seq_one_letter_code
_entity_poly.pdbx_strand_id
1 'polypeptide(L)'
;MAAAADGGVARQAELRRAEGNACFRKARLGAAIDCYTEAIALCPGVAVYWVNRGLCHFRRKDWARVEEDSRMALALDDASVKGHYLLGCALLEKEDCALAVKEFEKALDLLKSSNSRDKMAEDIWQVLAKAKYQHWEKHSTQRVWKMQSLRYNVH
;
A
#
# COMPACT_ATOMS: atom_id res chain seq x y z
N MET A 1 -20.84 7.91 31.93
CA MET A 1 -20.42 9.18 31.28
C MET A 1 -19.28 9.03 30.25
N ALA A 2 -18.84 7.82 29.86
CA ALA A 2 -17.72 7.64 28.92
C ALA A 2 -18.08 7.78 27.42
N ALA A 3 -19.33 7.56 27.03
CA ALA A 3 -19.75 7.57 25.61
C ALA A 3 -19.75 8.96 24.95
N ALA A 4 -19.85 10.05 25.72
CA ALA A 4 -19.83 11.41 25.19
C ALA A 4 -18.42 11.93 24.88
N ALA A 5 -17.40 11.42 25.58
CA ALA A 5 -15.99 11.79 25.35
C ALA A 5 -15.43 11.11 24.09
N ASP A 6 -15.83 9.86 23.86
CA ASP A 6 -15.40 9.05 22.70
C ASP A 6 -15.86 9.67 21.36
N GLY A 7 -17.09 10.19 21.31
CA GLY A 7 -17.59 10.92 20.14
C GLY A 7 -16.87 12.25 19.86
N GLY A 8 -16.31 12.89 20.89
CA GLY A 8 -15.51 14.10 20.76
C GLY A 8 -14.13 13.80 20.16
N VAL A 9 -13.47 12.75 20.64
CA VAL A 9 -12.16 12.29 20.15
C VAL A 9 -12.26 11.83 18.69
N ALA A 10 -13.27 11.03 18.35
CA ALA A 10 -13.50 10.59 16.98
C ALA A 10 -13.76 11.76 16.02
N ARG A 11 -14.55 12.76 16.45
CA ARG A 11 -14.77 13.98 15.66
C ARG A 11 -13.48 14.77 15.46
N GLN A 12 -12.64 14.85 16.49
CA GLN A 12 -11.35 15.52 16.39
C GLN A 12 -10.40 14.77 15.44
N ALA A 13 -10.37 13.44 15.47
CA ALA A 13 -9.58 12.64 14.54
C ALA A 13 -10.01 12.86 13.08
N GLU A 14 -11.32 12.96 12.83
CA GLU A 14 -11.86 13.28 11.51
C GLU A 14 -11.49 14.69 11.03
N LEU A 15 -11.45 15.68 11.92
CA LEU A 15 -10.96 17.01 11.59
C LEU A 15 -9.49 16.98 11.17
N ARG A 16 -8.63 16.27 11.93
CA ARG A 16 -7.22 16.09 11.57
C ARG A 16 -7.07 15.35 10.24
N ARG A 17 -7.89 14.33 9.95
CA ARG A 17 -7.93 13.69 8.63
C ARG A 17 -8.32 14.69 7.53
N ALA A 18 -9.33 15.52 7.76
CA ALA A 18 -9.78 16.51 6.77
C ALA A 18 -8.71 17.57 6.47
N GLU A 19 -8.01 18.04 7.49
CA GLU A 19 -6.85 18.93 7.37
C GLU A 19 -5.70 18.25 6.60
N GLY A 20 -5.37 17.00 6.95
CA GLY A 20 -4.39 16.19 6.24
C GLY A 20 -4.72 16.05 4.75
N ASN A 21 -6.00 15.82 4.43
CA ASN A 21 -6.47 15.75 3.04
C ASN A 21 -6.27 17.09 2.31
N ALA A 22 -6.51 18.22 2.99
CA ALA A 22 -6.29 19.55 2.43
C ALA A 22 -4.80 19.82 2.18
N CYS A 23 -3.93 19.45 3.12
CA CYS A 23 -2.47 19.53 2.98
C CYS A 23 -1.97 18.65 1.82
N PHE A 24 -2.48 17.43 1.69
CA PHE A 24 -2.13 16.49 0.63
C PHE A 24 -2.49 17.02 -0.76
N ARG A 25 -3.69 17.62 -0.91
CA ARG A 25 -4.10 18.28 -2.17
C ARG A 25 -3.20 19.45 -2.55
N LYS A 26 -2.66 20.16 -1.55
CA LYS A 26 -1.68 21.25 -1.72
C LYS A 26 -0.24 20.75 -1.87
N ALA A 27 -0.02 19.43 -2.01
CA ALA A 27 1.29 18.78 -2.08
C ALA A 27 2.21 19.04 -0.86
N ARG A 28 1.65 19.49 0.28
CA ARG A 28 2.39 19.68 1.53
C ARG A 28 2.45 18.35 2.29
N LEU A 29 3.30 17.45 1.82
CA LEU A 29 3.33 16.05 2.29
C LEU A 29 3.72 15.92 3.76
N GLY A 30 4.67 16.73 4.27
CA GLY A 30 5.06 16.72 5.68
C GLY A 30 3.89 17.07 6.60
N ALA A 31 3.25 18.22 6.36
CA ALA A 31 2.07 18.65 7.12
C ALA A 31 0.90 17.65 7.02
N ALA A 32 0.71 17.00 5.85
CA ALA A 32 -0.30 15.96 5.73
C ALA A 32 0.01 14.74 6.61
N ILE A 33 1.27 14.30 6.66
CA ILE A 33 1.74 13.20 7.52
C ILE A 33 1.52 13.54 8.99
N ASP A 34 1.82 14.77 9.42
CA ASP A 34 1.61 15.21 10.79
C ASP A 34 0.13 15.14 11.17
N CYS A 35 -0.75 15.71 10.35
CA CYS A 35 -2.20 15.65 10.57
C CYS A 35 -2.74 14.20 10.63
N TYR A 36 -2.30 13.31 9.73
CA TYR A 36 -2.73 11.91 9.79
C TYR A 36 -2.16 11.16 10.99
N THR A 37 -0.94 11.49 11.42
CA THR A 37 -0.33 10.89 12.60
C THR A 37 -1.10 11.29 13.87
N GLU A 38 -1.55 12.54 13.96
CA GLU A 38 -2.43 12.98 15.03
C GLU A 38 -3.81 12.29 14.96
N ALA A 39 -4.37 12.11 13.75
CA ALA A 39 -5.62 11.37 13.59
C ALA A 39 -5.49 9.90 14.06
N ILE A 40 -4.38 9.25 13.73
CA ILE A 40 -4.05 7.88 14.18
C ILE A 40 -3.86 7.83 15.69
N ALA A 41 -3.18 8.81 16.29
CA ALA A 41 -2.98 8.87 17.73
C ALA A 41 -4.31 9.00 18.50
N LEU A 42 -5.28 9.71 17.93
CA LEU A 42 -6.62 9.87 18.49
C LEU A 42 -7.48 8.62 18.28
N CYS A 43 -7.47 8.04 17.08
CA CYS A 43 -8.25 6.85 16.73
C CYS A 43 -7.43 5.88 15.86
N PRO A 44 -6.67 4.95 16.46
CA PRO A 44 -5.78 4.06 15.71
C PRO A 44 -6.54 2.97 14.93
N GLY A 45 -7.80 2.71 15.28
CA GLY A 45 -8.64 1.68 14.65
C GLY A 45 -9.25 2.06 13.30
N VAL A 46 -8.93 3.22 12.73
CA VAL A 46 -9.52 3.69 11.47
C VAL A 46 -8.54 3.47 10.30
N ALA A 47 -8.78 2.44 9.50
CA ALA A 47 -7.90 2.03 8.39
C ALA A 47 -7.57 3.17 7.40
N VAL A 48 -8.55 4.04 7.12
CA VAL A 48 -8.41 5.16 6.18
C VAL A 48 -7.28 6.11 6.57
N TYR A 49 -7.00 6.29 7.86
CA TYR A 49 -5.94 7.21 8.31
C TYR A 49 -4.56 6.67 7.95
N TRP A 50 -4.37 5.37 8.13
CA TRP A 50 -3.16 4.65 7.75
C TRP A 50 -2.96 4.68 6.23
N VAL A 51 -4.01 4.39 5.44
CA VAL A 51 -3.93 4.49 3.96
C VAL A 51 -3.53 5.89 3.51
N ASN A 52 -4.11 6.93 4.11
CA ASN A 52 -3.83 8.31 3.71
C ASN A 52 -2.42 8.77 4.09
N ARG A 53 -1.90 8.33 5.24
CA ARG A 53 -0.49 8.56 5.60
C ARG A 53 0.45 7.76 4.69
N GLY A 54 0.12 6.50 4.41
CA GLY A 54 0.84 5.66 3.45
C GLY A 54 0.93 6.28 2.06
N LEU A 55 -0.14 6.93 1.57
CA LEU A 55 -0.12 7.69 0.30
C LEU A 55 0.87 8.87 0.34
N CYS A 56 1.05 9.51 1.48
CA CYS A 56 2.04 10.58 1.62
C CYS A 56 3.47 10.02 1.55
N HIS A 57 3.73 8.90 2.24
CA HIS A 57 5.01 8.19 2.16
C HIS A 57 5.29 7.66 0.75
N PHE A 58 4.27 7.17 0.06
CA PHE A 58 4.35 6.71 -1.34
C PHE A 58 4.82 7.84 -2.25
N ARG A 59 4.25 9.05 -2.13
CA ARG A 59 4.70 10.22 -2.89
C ARG A 59 6.13 10.65 -2.55
N ARG A 60 6.61 10.36 -1.34
CA ARG A 60 8.00 10.57 -0.92
C ARG A 60 8.94 9.42 -1.29
N LYS A 61 8.41 8.33 -1.88
CA LYS A 61 9.13 7.07 -2.15
C LYS A 61 9.76 6.43 -0.90
N ASP A 62 9.13 6.67 0.26
CA ASP A 62 9.53 6.04 1.52
C ASP A 62 8.86 4.67 1.65
N TRP A 63 9.35 3.70 0.89
CA TRP A 63 8.70 2.39 0.71
C TRP A 63 8.59 1.59 2.02
N ALA A 64 9.52 1.78 2.95
CA ALA A 64 9.47 1.13 4.26
C ALA A 64 8.25 1.59 5.06
N ARG A 65 8.00 2.91 5.10
CA ARG A 65 6.80 3.47 5.76
C ARG A 65 5.51 3.15 5.02
N VAL A 66 5.55 3.09 3.68
CA VAL A 66 4.37 2.66 2.89
C VAL A 66 3.98 1.25 3.27
N GLU A 67 4.93 0.32 3.38
CA GLU A 67 4.64 -1.06 3.77
C GLU A 67 4.06 -1.13 5.18
N GLU A 68 4.68 -0.45 6.15
CA GLU A 68 4.21 -0.39 7.55
C GLU A 68 2.74 0.09 7.62
N ASP A 69 2.46 1.24 7.02
CA ASP A 69 1.12 1.83 7.03
C ASP A 69 0.10 0.99 6.26
N SER A 70 0.49 0.36 5.15
CA SER A 70 -0.41 -0.47 4.35
C SER A 70 -0.75 -1.77 5.07
N ARG A 71 0.21 -2.39 5.77
CA ARG A 71 -0.06 -3.58 6.60
C ARG A 71 -0.98 -3.25 7.76
N MET A 72 -0.78 -2.11 8.42
CA MET A 72 -1.68 -1.66 9.48
C MET A 72 -3.09 -1.36 8.95
N ALA A 73 -3.20 -0.71 7.79
CA ALA A 73 -4.48 -0.49 7.14
C ALA A 73 -5.21 -1.79 6.82
N LEU A 74 -4.52 -2.78 6.23
CA LEU A 74 -5.11 -4.07 5.86
C LEU A 74 -5.42 -4.97 7.06
N ALA A 75 -4.72 -4.79 8.19
CA ALA A 75 -5.07 -5.46 9.44
C ALA A 75 -6.39 -4.93 10.03
N LEU A 76 -6.76 -3.69 9.72
CA LEU A 76 -8.01 -3.05 10.14
C LEU A 76 -9.14 -3.22 9.12
N ASP A 77 -8.81 -3.18 7.83
CA ASP A 77 -9.73 -3.30 6.70
C ASP A 77 -9.04 -4.04 5.53
N ASP A 78 -9.24 -5.36 5.50
CA ASP A 78 -8.82 -6.27 4.43
C ASP A 78 -9.47 -5.91 3.08
N ALA A 79 -10.66 -5.31 3.07
CA ALA A 79 -11.34 -4.94 1.82
C ALA A 79 -10.78 -3.65 1.17
N SER A 80 -9.70 -3.09 1.71
CA SER A 80 -9.11 -1.86 1.21
C SER A 80 -8.30 -2.07 -0.07
N VAL A 81 -8.92 -1.79 -1.22
CA VAL A 81 -8.25 -1.79 -2.55
C VAL A 81 -6.97 -0.95 -2.53
N LYS A 82 -7.03 0.25 -1.91
CA LYS A 82 -5.87 1.15 -1.81
C LYS A 82 -4.78 0.59 -0.90
N GLY A 83 -5.16 -0.08 0.19
CA GLY A 83 -4.21 -0.75 1.08
C GLY A 83 -3.40 -1.82 0.34
N HIS A 84 -4.09 -2.70 -0.39
CA HIS A 84 -3.46 -3.74 -1.20
C HIS A 84 -2.58 -3.17 -2.32
N TYR A 85 -3.06 -2.14 -3.02
CA TYR A 85 -2.26 -1.46 -4.04
C TYR A 85 -0.96 -0.88 -3.49
N LEU A 86 -1.02 -0.14 -2.38
CA LEU A 86 0.16 0.48 -1.76
C LEU A 86 1.15 -0.58 -1.24
N LEU A 87 0.65 -1.63 -0.59
CA LEU A 87 1.48 -2.75 -0.13
C LEU A 87 2.16 -3.44 -1.31
N GLY A 88 1.42 -3.72 -2.40
CA GLY A 88 1.98 -4.29 -3.62
C GLY A 88 3.09 -3.44 -4.22
N CYS A 89 2.92 -2.11 -4.28
CA CYS A 89 3.97 -1.21 -4.74
C CYS A 89 5.21 -1.22 -3.83
N ALA A 90 5.04 -1.18 -2.51
CA ALA A 90 6.16 -1.22 -1.58
C ALA A 90 6.95 -2.54 -1.68
N LEU A 91 6.26 -3.67 -1.81
CA LEU A 91 6.86 -4.99 -2.02
C LEU A 91 7.59 -5.09 -3.36
N LEU A 92 7.04 -4.49 -4.41
CA LEU A 92 7.66 -4.47 -5.73
C LEU A 92 9.00 -3.71 -5.70
N GLU A 93 9.05 -2.58 -4.99
CA GLU A 93 10.26 -1.79 -4.81
C GLU A 93 11.28 -2.48 -3.88
N LYS A 94 10.80 -3.32 -2.95
CA LYS A 94 11.63 -4.25 -2.18
C LYS A 94 12.01 -5.52 -2.94
N GLU A 95 11.69 -5.60 -4.22
CA GLU A 95 12.05 -6.72 -5.08
C GLU A 95 11.36 -8.06 -4.73
N ASP A 96 10.38 -8.04 -3.83
CA ASP A 96 9.53 -9.17 -3.43
C ASP A 96 8.37 -9.36 -4.41
N CYS A 97 8.71 -9.55 -5.70
CA CYS A 97 7.74 -9.56 -6.80
C CYS A 97 6.61 -10.58 -6.62
N ALA A 98 6.88 -11.74 -6.01
CA ALA A 98 5.88 -12.79 -5.78
C ALA A 98 4.78 -12.34 -4.80
N LEU A 99 5.15 -11.60 -3.75
CA LEU A 99 4.18 -11.04 -2.81
C LEU A 99 3.46 -9.84 -3.42
N ALA A 100 4.17 -8.99 -4.16
CA ALA A 100 3.56 -7.86 -4.86
C ALA A 100 2.44 -8.30 -5.83
N VAL A 101 2.68 -9.35 -6.62
CA VAL A 101 1.67 -9.93 -7.53
C VAL A 101 0.41 -10.33 -6.77
N LYS A 102 0.54 -11.02 -5.63
CA LYS A 102 -0.61 -11.46 -4.82
C LYS A 102 -1.44 -10.27 -4.33
N GLU A 103 -0.80 -9.22 -3.86
CA GLU A 103 -1.49 -8.03 -3.34
C GLU A 103 -2.21 -7.26 -4.45
N PHE A 104 -1.62 -7.14 -5.64
CA PHE A 104 -2.30 -6.54 -6.79
C PHE A 104 -3.47 -7.38 -7.31
N GLU A 105 -3.35 -8.71 -7.30
CA GLU A 105 -4.45 -9.61 -7.68
C GLU A 105 -5.64 -9.47 -6.73
N LYS A 106 -5.39 -9.43 -5.41
CA LYS A 106 -6.43 -9.13 -4.41
C LYS A 106 -7.10 -7.78 -4.65
N ALA A 107 -6.33 -6.73 -4.91
CA ALA A 107 -6.88 -5.40 -5.21
C ALA A 107 -7.82 -5.42 -6.42
N LEU A 108 -7.46 -6.16 -7.48
CA LEU A 108 -8.31 -6.31 -8.67
C LEU A 108 -9.57 -7.14 -8.39
N ASP A 109 -9.48 -8.19 -7.58
CA ASP A 109 -10.63 -9.02 -7.24
C ASP A 109 -11.65 -8.25 -6.40
N LEU A 110 -11.18 -7.42 -5.47
CA LEU A 110 -12.02 -6.49 -4.71
C LEU A 110 -12.72 -5.48 -5.62
N LEU A 111 -12.03 -4.90 -6.62
CA LEU A 111 -12.64 -3.98 -7.59
C LEU A 111 -13.72 -4.63 -8.45
N LYS A 112 -13.50 -5.88 -8.89
CA LYS A 112 -14.52 -6.64 -9.65
C LYS A 112 -15.79 -6.84 -8.83
N SER A 113 -15.65 -7.12 -7.53
CA SER A 113 -16.80 -7.29 -6.63
C SER A 113 -17.60 -6.00 -6.43
N SER A 114 -16.94 -4.84 -6.54
CA SER A 114 -17.55 -3.51 -6.42
C SER A 114 -18.22 -3.00 -7.71
N ASN A 115 -18.16 -3.76 -8.81
CA ASN A 115 -18.85 -3.51 -10.09
C ASN A 115 -18.56 -2.12 -10.72
N SER A 116 -17.37 -1.57 -10.50
CA SER A 116 -16.97 -0.22 -10.91
C SER A 116 -15.92 -0.24 -12.04
N ARG A 117 -16.15 0.53 -13.12
CA ARG A 117 -15.12 0.81 -14.14
C ARG A 117 -14.16 1.87 -13.60
N ASP A 118 -13.26 1.43 -12.74
CA ASP A 118 -12.34 2.33 -12.06
C ASP A 118 -11.03 2.48 -12.83
N LYS A 119 -10.61 3.74 -13.05
CA LYS A 119 -9.27 4.09 -13.52
C LYS A 119 -8.17 3.40 -12.69
N MET A 120 -8.44 3.18 -11.40
CA MET A 120 -7.56 2.44 -10.50
C MET A 120 -7.30 1.00 -10.96
N ALA A 121 -8.27 0.33 -11.60
CA ALA A 121 -8.06 -1.01 -12.13
C ALA A 121 -6.99 -1.02 -13.22
N GLU A 122 -7.00 -0.02 -14.11
CA GLU A 122 -5.98 0.13 -15.16
C GLU A 122 -4.59 0.37 -14.56
N ASP A 123 -4.49 1.27 -13.58
CA ASP A 123 -3.23 1.52 -12.86
C ASP A 123 -2.71 0.24 -12.19
N ILE A 124 -3.58 -0.54 -11.54
CA ILE A 124 -3.22 -1.83 -10.90
C ILE A 124 -2.76 -2.86 -11.95
N TRP A 125 -3.44 -2.95 -13.10
CA TRP A 125 -3.04 -3.85 -14.18
C TRP A 125 -1.63 -3.55 -14.70
N GLN A 126 -1.28 -2.26 -14.85
CA GLN A 126 0.05 -1.86 -15.30
C GLN A 126 1.15 -2.29 -14.32
N VAL A 127 0.95 -2.04 -13.02
CA VAL A 127 1.93 -2.44 -12.00
C VAL A 127 1.98 -3.96 -11.79
N LEU A 128 0.85 -4.66 -11.94
CA LEU A 128 0.79 -6.12 -11.92
C LEU A 128 1.59 -6.73 -13.09
N ALA A 129 1.45 -6.20 -14.30
CA ALA A 129 2.22 -6.65 -15.45
C ALA A 129 3.72 -6.47 -15.22
N LYS A 130 4.14 -5.31 -14.69
CA LYS A 130 5.53 -5.04 -14.29
C LYS A 130 6.02 -6.06 -13.24
N ALA A 131 5.23 -6.32 -12.21
CA ALA A 131 5.57 -7.27 -11.16
C ALA A 131 5.73 -8.70 -11.69
N LYS A 132 4.83 -9.15 -12.57
CA LYS A 132 4.90 -10.46 -13.22
C LYS A 132 6.13 -10.58 -14.13
N TYR A 133 6.47 -9.54 -14.88
CA TYR A 133 7.66 -9.51 -15.72
C TYR A 133 8.94 -9.64 -14.90
N GLN A 134 9.11 -8.83 -13.85
CA GLN A 134 10.29 -8.90 -12.97
C GLN A 134 10.40 -10.26 -12.25
N HIS A 135 9.27 -10.83 -11.83
CA HIS A 135 9.24 -12.16 -11.25
C HIS A 135 9.73 -13.23 -12.24
N TRP A 136 9.23 -13.19 -13.48
CA TRP A 136 9.67 -14.09 -14.55
C TRP A 136 11.15 -13.92 -14.88
N GLU A 137 11.64 -12.67 -14.97
CA GLU A 137 13.03 -12.35 -15.26
C GLU A 137 13.96 -12.93 -14.18
N LYS A 138 13.64 -12.74 -12.90
CA LYS A 138 14.40 -13.33 -11.78
C LYS A 138 14.47 -14.84 -11.86
N HIS A 139 13.33 -15.50 -12.07
CA HIS A 139 13.28 -16.96 -12.20
C HIS A 139 14.06 -17.45 -13.43
N SER A 140 13.99 -16.73 -14.54
CA SER A 140 14.69 -17.09 -15.77
C SER A 140 16.21 -16.99 -15.60
N THR A 141 16.69 -15.88 -15.01
CA THR A 141 18.12 -15.68 -14.72
C THR A 141 18.65 -16.75 -13.76
N GLN A 142 17.89 -17.10 -12.72
CA GLN A 142 18.27 -18.18 -11.80
C GLN A 142 18.37 -19.54 -12.51
N ARG A 143 17.45 -19.85 -13.43
CA ARG A 143 17.49 -21.10 -14.23
C ARG A 143 18.73 -21.16 -15.10
N VAL A 144 19.07 -20.06 -15.77
CA VAL A 144 20.27 -19.98 -16.63
C VAL A 144 21.54 -20.14 -15.79
N TRP A 145 21.64 -19.44 -14.65
CA TRP A 145 22.78 -19.55 -13.75
C TRP A 145 22.94 -20.97 -13.17
N LYS A 146 21.84 -21.61 -12.79
CA LYS A 146 21.84 -23.01 -12.33
C LYS A 146 22.29 -23.98 -13.42
N MET A 147 21.86 -23.79 -14.66
CA MET A 147 22.32 -24.62 -15.78
C MET A 147 23.81 -24.42 -16.08
N GLN A 148 24.31 -23.19 -16.04
CA GLN A 148 25.73 -22.90 -16.26
C GLN A 148 26.60 -23.49 -15.15
N SER A 149 26.26 -23.27 -13.87
CA SER A 149 27.02 -23.83 -12.74
C SER A 149 27.07 -25.37 -12.76
N LEU A 150 25.97 -26.03 -13.14
CA LEU A 150 25.97 -27.48 -13.34
C LEU A 150 26.90 -27.92 -14.49
N ARG A 151 27.05 -27.13 -15.55
CA ARG A 151 27.96 -27.43 -16.66
C ARG A 151 29.44 -27.30 -16.28
N TYR A 152 29.77 -26.39 -15.35
CA TYR A 152 31.16 -26.15 -14.90
C TYR A 152 31.60 -27.05 -13.73
N ASN A 153 30.67 -27.65 -12.99
CA ASN A 153 30.96 -28.58 -11.88
C ASN A 153 31.06 -30.06 -12.31
N VAL A 154 31.20 -30.33 -13.61
CA VAL A 154 31.49 -31.68 -14.14
C VAL A 154 32.98 -31.75 -14.48
N HIS A 155 33.83 -31.85 -13.46
CA HIS A 155 35.24 -32.22 -13.50
C HIS A 155 35.55 -33.06 -12.27
#